data_AF-A0A961QT67-F1
#
_entry.id   AF-A0A961QT67-F1
#
_cell.length_a   1.000
_cell.length_b   1.000
_cell.length_c   1.000
_cell.angle_alpha   90.00
_cell.angle_beta   90.00
_cell.angle_gamma   90.00
#
_symmetry.space_group_name_H-M   'P 1'
#
loop_
_entity.id
_entity.type
_entity.pdbx_description
1 polymer ?
#
loop_
_entity_poly.entity_id
_entity_poly.type
_entity_poly.pdbx_seq_one_letter_code
_entity_poly.pdbx_strand_id
1 'polypeptide(L)'
;MRGPLQPDVVVNAERIPARLIAAEAQNHAAPPGKPGHAWRAAARALAVRALLLQEARRLGLAPEPRDLGAGRREVPEEALIRAVIERRMQPVPPDEDACRAFY
;
A
#
# COMPACT_ATOMS: atom_id res chain seq x y z
N MET A 1 -33.48 2.74 5.80
CA MET A 1 -32.57 3.86 5.43
C MET A 1 -31.48 3.29 4.53
N ARG A 2 -31.20 3.89 3.36
CA ARG A 2 -30.03 3.51 2.54
C ARG A 2 -28.78 3.99 3.27
N GLY A 3 -27.80 3.10 3.47
CA GLY A 3 -26.51 3.44 4.08
C GLY A 3 -25.73 4.47 3.25
N PRO A 4 -24.62 4.99 3.78
CA PRO A 4 -23.78 5.92 3.04
C PRO A 4 -23.37 5.31 1.70
N LEU A 5 -23.37 6.13 0.64
CA LEU A 5 -23.00 5.72 -0.73
C LEU A 5 -21.59 5.11 -0.81
N GLN A 6 -20.74 5.46 0.15
CA GLN A 6 -19.35 5.05 0.27
C GLN A 6 -19.04 4.77 1.75
N PRO A 7 -19.12 3.49 2.19
CA PRO A 7 -18.94 3.12 3.58
C PRO A 7 -17.46 3.07 4.00
N ASP A 8 -17.24 3.06 5.30
CA ASP A 8 -15.94 2.71 5.90
C ASP A 8 -15.51 1.29 5.48
N VAL A 9 -14.20 1.06 5.46
CA VAL A 9 -13.60 -0.26 5.26
C VAL A 9 -13.05 -0.76 6.58
N VAL A 10 -13.21 -2.05 6.89
CA VAL A 10 -12.64 -2.68 8.10
C VAL A 10 -11.73 -3.82 7.68
N VAL A 11 -10.51 -3.83 8.21
CA VAL A 11 -9.47 -4.84 7.94
C VAL A 11 -9.02 -5.43 9.27
N ASN A 12 -9.35 -6.70 9.53
CA ASN A 12 -9.01 -7.39 10.79
C ASN A 12 -9.33 -6.55 12.04
N ALA A 13 -10.56 -6.01 12.11
CA ALA A 13 -11.06 -5.10 13.15
C ALA A 13 -10.45 -3.68 13.17
N GLU A 14 -9.48 -3.36 12.31
CA GLU A 14 -8.98 -1.99 12.12
C GLU A 14 -9.87 -1.23 11.13
N ARG A 15 -10.46 -0.11 11.57
CA ARG A 15 -11.36 0.71 10.75
C ARG A 15 -10.56 1.73 9.93
N ILE A 16 -10.79 1.74 8.63
CA ILE A 16 -10.34 2.73 7.66
C ILE A 16 -11.55 3.64 7.33
N PRO A 17 -11.62 4.86 7.89
CA PRO A 17 -12.73 5.76 7.65
C PRO A 17 -12.85 6.18 6.19
N ALA A 18 -14.09 6.33 5.71
CA ALA A 18 -14.39 6.79 4.34
C ALA A 18 -13.67 8.09 3.98
N ARG A 19 -13.49 9.03 4.93
CA ARG A 19 -12.71 10.27 4.71
C ARG A 19 -11.27 10.02 4.29
N LEU A 20 -10.62 8.96 4.79
CA LEU A 20 -9.24 8.63 4.39
C LEU A 20 -9.23 8.03 2.99
N ILE A 21 -10.23 7.22 2.66
CA ILE A 21 -10.40 6.67 1.31
C ILE A 21 -10.66 7.79 0.31
N ALA A 22 -11.47 8.80 0.68
CA ALA A 22 -11.74 9.97 -0.15
C ALA A 22 -10.47 10.79 -0.44
N ALA A 23 -9.63 10.99 0.60
CA ALA A 23 -8.35 11.69 0.46
C ALA A 23 -7.40 10.89 -0.44
N GLU A 24 -7.27 9.58 -0.20
CA GLU A 24 -6.43 8.73 -1.02
C GLU A 24 -6.92 8.66 -2.46
N ALA A 25 -8.24 8.66 -2.72
CA ALA A 25 -8.80 8.62 -4.07
C ALA A 25 -8.36 9.79 -4.96
N GLN A 26 -7.92 10.91 -4.41
CA GLN A 26 -7.32 12.01 -5.18
C GLN A 26 -6.00 11.61 -5.85
N ASN A 27 -5.34 10.56 -5.37
CA ASN A 27 -4.07 10.03 -5.88
C ASN A 27 -4.26 8.93 -6.95
N HIS A 28 -5.51 8.52 -7.25
CA HIS A 28 -5.80 7.42 -8.18
C HIS A 28 -6.49 7.93 -9.43
N ALA A 29 -5.99 7.52 -10.60
CA ALA A 29 -6.66 7.82 -11.87
C ALA A 29 -8.02 7.13 -11.96
N ALA A 30 -9.00 7.81 -12.56
CA ALA A 30 -10.30 7.24 -12.89
C ALA A 30 -10.76 7.69 -14.28
N PRO A 31 -11.50 6.84 -15.02
CA PRO A 31 -12.13 7.27 -16.25
C PRO A 31 -13.09 8.46 -16.01
N PRO A 32 -13.23 9.38 -16.97
CA PRO A 32 -14.17 10.49 -16.88
C PRO A 32 -15.58 10.01 -16.52
N GLY A 33 -16.23 10.69 -15.57
CA GLY A 33 -17.57 10.35 -15.10
C GLY A 33 -17.68 9.07 -14.27
N LYS A 34 -16.56 8.40 -13.93
CA LYS A 34 -16.55 7.15 -13.15
C LYS A 34 -15.73 7.25 -11.85
N PRO A 35 -16.06 8.18 -10.93
CA PRO A 35 -15.29 8.41 -9.70
C PRO A 35 -15.20 7.18 -8.77
N GLY A 36 -16.16 6.25 -8.86
CA GLY A 36 -16.12 4.99 -8.11
C GLY A 36 -14.89 4.11 -8.41
N HIS A 37 -14.20 4.29 -9.54
CA HIS A 37 -12.95 3.58 -9.83
C HIS A 37 -11.81 4.04 -8.93
N ALA A 38 -11.59 5.36 -8.83
CA ALA A 38 -10.58 5.93 -7.93
C ALA A 38 -10.87 5.55 -6.47
N TRP A 39 -12.15 5.59 -6.06
CA TRP A 39 -12.55 5.16 -4.72
C TRP A 39 -12.16 3.71 -4.42
N ARG A 40 -12.47 2.77 -5.32
CA ARG A 40 -12.14 1.35 -5.13
C ARG A 40 -10.63 1.11 -5.13
N ALA A 41 -9.88 1.85 -5.96
CA ALA A 41 -8.43 1.76 -5.99
C ALA A 41 -7.82 2.27 -4.68
N ALA A 42 -8.27 3.41 -4.19
CA ALA A 42 -7.88 3.99 -2.91
C ALA A 42 -8.21 3.07 -1.71
N ALA A 43 -9.44 2.55 -1.65
CA ALA A 43 -9.85 1.62 -0.60
C ALA A 43 -8.94 0.37 -0.57
N ARG A 44 -8.59 -0.16 -1.75
CA ARG A 44 -7.67 -1.29 -1.89
C ARG A 44 -6.25 -0.92 -1.43
N ALA A 45 -5.73 0.23 -1.85
CA ALA A 45 -4.41 0.70 -1.47
C ALA A 45 -4.28 0.82 0.05
N LEU A 46 -5.26 1.46 0.70
CA LEU A 46 -5.30 1.60 2.17
C LEU A 46 -5.47 0.26 2.89
N ALA A 47 -6.27 -0.66 2.34
CA ALA A 47 -6.41 -2.00 2.91
C ALA A 47 -5.10 -2.80 2.85
N VAL A 48 -4.40 -2.76 1.71
CA VAL A 48 -3.08 -3.40 1.56
C VAL A 48 -2.06 -2.79 2.52
N ARG A 49 -2.04 -1.45 2.63
CA ARG A 49 -1.20 -0.74 3.59
C ARG A 49 -1.47 -1.20 5.03
N ALA A 50 -2.74 -1.28 5.44
CA ALA A 50 -3.12 -1.75 6.76
C ALA A 50 -2.64 -3.19 7.03
N LEU A 51 -2.85 -4.10 6.07
CA LEU A 51 -2.37 -5.48 6.17
C LEU A 51 -0.85 -5.57 6.34
N LEU A 52 -0.09 -4.79 5.58
CA LEU A 52 1.38 -4.76 5.70
C LEU A 52 1.83 -4.22 7.05
N LEU A 53 1.18 -3.18 7.58
CA LEU A 53 1.51 -2.63 8.90
C LEU A 53 1.09 -3.57 10.05
N GLN A 54 -0.02 -4.30 9.90
CA GLN A 54 -0.40 -5.37 10.83
C GLN A 54 0.63 -6.50 10.82
N GLU A 55 1.13 -6.88 9.64
CA GLU A 55 2.16 -7.89 9.49
C GLU A 55 3.51 -7.44 10.09
N ALA A 56 3.90 -6.17 9.91
CA ALA A 56 5.10 -5.62 10.52
C ALA A 56 5.04 -5.71 12.05
N ARG A 57 3.88 -5.36 12.64
CA ARG A 57 3.60 -5.52 14.07
C ARG A 57 3.67 -6.98 14.49
N ARG A 58 3.05 -7.89 13.73
CA ARG A 58 3.06 -9.35 14.01
C ARG A 58 4.48 -9.94 13.98
N LEU A 59 5.34 -9.41 13.13
CA LEU A 59 6.75 -9.81 13.01
C LEU A 59 7.68 -9.10 14.01
N GLY A 60 7.20 -8.10 14.76
CA GLY A 60 8.02 -7.33 15.70
C GLY A 60 9.11 -6.50 15.05
N LEU A 61 8.88 -5.97 13.83
CA LEU A 61 9.89 -5.22 13.09
C LEU A 61 10.04 -3.79 13.64
N ALA A 62 11.28 -3.30 13.69
CA ALA A 62 11.64 -1.93 14.04
C ALA A 62 12.73 -1.38 13.09
N PRO A 63 12.42 -1.18 11.80
CA PRO A 63 13.38 -0.67 10.84
C PRO A 63 13.59 0.84 11.00
N GLU A 64 14.82 1.29 10.84
CA GLU A 64 15.12 2.71 10.72
C GLU A 64 14.65 3.26 9.36
N PRO A 65 14.05 4.46 9.31
CA PRO A 65 13.73 5.15 8.07
C PRO A 65 14.98 5.45 7.25
N ARG A 66 14.96 5.14 5.95
CA ARG A 66 16.08 5.41 5.03
C ARG A 66 16.07 6.86 4.55
N ASP A 67 17.26 7.35 4.22
CA ASP A 67 17.43 8.57 3.44
C ASP A 67 17.10 8.29 1.97
N LEU A 68 16.30 9.15 1.36
CA LEU A 68 15.83 9.03 -0.02
C LEU A 68 16.54 10.02 -0.97
N GLY A 69 17.56 10.73 -0.47
CA GLY A 69 18.26 11.80 -1.16
C GLY A 69 17.50 13.14 -1.12
N ALA A 70 18.21 14.21 -1.48
CA ALA A 70 17.65 15.57 -1.57
C ALA A 70 16.93 16.05 -0.29
N GLY A 71 17.44 15.65 0.89
CA GLY A 71 16.87 16.01 2.20
C GLY A 71 15.56 15.30 2.54
N ARG A 72 15.15 14.29 1.76
CA ARG A 72 13.95 13.50 2.02
C ARG A 72 14.30 12.24 2.80
N ARG A 73 13.42 11.83 3.72
CA ARG A 73 13.50 10.54 4.42
C ARG A 73 12.16 9.82 4.32
N GLU A 74 12.21 8.50 4.40
CA GLU A 74 11.02 7.68 4.58
C GLU A 74 10.26 8.11 5.83
N VAL A 75 8.93 7.97 5.81
CA VAL A 75 8.17 8.01 7.06
C VAL A 75 8.25 6.64 7.77
N PRO A 76 8.09 6.57 9.10
CA PRO A 76 8.23 5.31 9.84
C PRO A 76 7.38 4.15 9.31
N GLU A 77 6.16 4.44 8.85
CA GLU A 77 5.27 3.42 8.27
C GLU A 77 5.78 2.88 6.92
N GLU A 78 6.44 3.71 6.10
CA GLU A 78 7.08 3.25 4.85
C GLU A 78 8.26 2.32 5.14
N ALA A 79 9.06 2.65 6.16
CA ALA A 79 10.16 1.79 6.61
C ALA A 79 9.66 0.41 7.06
N LEU A 80 8.55 0.37 7.82
CA LEU A 80 7.89 -0.87 8.24
C LEU A 80 7.39 -1.70 7.05
N ILE A 81 6.69 -1.07 6.10
CA ILE A 81 6.17 -1.72 4.90
C ILE A 81 7.32 -2.31 4.07
N ARG A 82 8.38 -1.53 3.85
CA ARG A 82 9.60 -2.00 3.16
C ARG A 82 10.20 -3.21 3.85
N ALA A 83 10.36 -3.17 5.18
CA ALA A 83 10.94 -4.29 5.93
C ALA A 83 10.08 -5.57 5.84
N VAL A 84 8.74 -5.46 5.82
CA VAL A 84 7.86 -6.62 5.58
C VAL A 84 8.09 -7.20 4.19
N ILE A 85 8.13 -6.34 3.18
CA ILE A 85 8.34 -6.73 1.78
C ILE A 85 9.70 -7.43 1.62
N GLU A 86 10.78 -6.84 2.13
CA GLU A 86 12.14 -7.42 2.12
C GLU A 86 12.21 -8.75 2.88
N ARG A 87 11.48 -8.89 3.99
CA ARG A 87 11.45 -10.13 4.78
C ARG A 87 10.65 -11.24 4.11
N ARG A 88 9.61 -10.91 3.35
CA ARG A 88 8.64 -11.87 2.79
C ARG A 88 8.90 -12.22 1.34
N MET A 89 9.52 -11.35 0.56
CA MET A 89 9.84 -11.63 -0.85
C MET A 89 11.19 -12.33 -0.97
N GLN A 90 11.17 -13.52 -1.58
CA GLN A 90 12.36 -14.27 -1.97
C GLN A 90 12.35 -14.43 -3.50
N PRO A 91 12.74 -13.39 -4.26
CA PRO A 91 12.75 -13.47 -5.71
C PRO A 91 13.79 -14.49 -6.20
N VAL A 92 13.42 -15.28 -7.20
CA VAL A 92 14.35 -16.16 -7.90
C VAL A 92 15.11 -15.34 -8.93
N PRO A 93 16.45 -15.39 -8.97
CA PRO A 93 17.23 -14.69 -9.99
C PRO A 93 16.85 -15.19 -11.40
N PRO A 94 16.80 -14.31 -12.42
CA PRO A 94 16.62 -14.76 -13.80
C PRO A 94 17.82 -15.62 -14.24
N ASP A 95 17.59 -16.60 -15.09
CA ASP A 95 18.65 -17.36 -15.73
C ASP A 95 19.30 -16.57 -16.89
N GLU A 96 20.44 -17.07 -17.37
CA GLU A 96 21.20 -16.37 -18.43
C GLU A 96 20.43 -16.30 -19.75
N ASP A 97 19.61 -17.31 -20.07
CA ASP A 97 18.82 -17.33 -21.30
C ASP A 97 17.73 -16.25 -21.27
N ALA A 98 17.05 -16.08 -20.14
CA ALA A 98 16.09 -15.01 -19.91
C ALA A 98 16.76 -13.63 -20.00
N CYS A 99 17.96 -13.49 -19.46
CA CYS A 99 18.75 -12.26 -19.58
C CYS A 99 19.10 -11.98 -21.05
N ARG A 100 19.60 -12.98 -21.79
CA ARG A 100 19.95 -12.85 -23.22
C ARG A 100 18.76 -12.52 -24.11
N ALA A 101 17.56 -13.05 -23.82
CA ALA A 101 16.36 -12.80 -24.62
C ALA A 101 15.83 -11.35 -24.50
N PHE A 102 16.23 -10.61 -23.45
CA PHE A 102 15.81 -9.23 -23.23
C PHE A 102 16.74 -8.19 -23.88
N TYR A 103 18.04 -8.50 -24.03
CA TYR A 103 19.05 -7.64 -24.63
C TYR A 103 19.13 -7.80 -26.15
#